data_AF-A0A5E4R0R9-F1
#
_entry.id   AF-A0A5E4R0R9-F1
#
_cell.length_a   1.000
_cell.length_b   1.000
_cell.length_c   1.000
_cell.angle_alpha   90.00
_cell.angle_beta   90.00
_cell.angle_gamma   90.00
#
_symmetry.space_group_name_H-M   'P 1'
#
loop_
_entity.id
_entity.type
_entity.pdbx_description
1 polymer ?
#
loop_
_entity_poly.entity_id
_entity_poly.type
_entity_poly.pdbx_seq_one_letter_code
_entity_poly.pdbx_strand_id
1 'polypeptide(L)'
;MQTKRWTNFPNIKIIRWNTLCSTYEKTLRTTPFFDASDEKGQERWNDLKNRVVEHNIRIMSMYYTRITMKRMSELLGLSETETEEALSQLVVSAVVRAKIDRPAGVVHFRI
;
A
#
# COMPACT_ATOMS: atom_id res chain seq x y z
N MET A 1 5.40 -26.63 7.17
CA MET A 1 6.22 -25.73 6.32
C MET A 1 5.71 -24.31 6.50
N GLN A 2 6.44 -23.47 7.21
CA GLN A 2 6.05 -22.07 7.46
C GLN A 2 6.54 -21.22 6.28
N THR A 3 5.62 -20.70 5.48
CA THR A 3 5.91 -19.68 4.47
C THR A 3 6.35 -18.41 5.20
N LYS A 4 7.64 -18.06 5.05
CA LYS A 4 8.20 -16.80 5.57
C LYS A 4 7.51 -15.62 4.86
N ARG A 5 6.39 -15.16 5.45
CA ARG A 5 5.73 -13.91 5.10
C ARG A 5 6.68 -12.79 5.51
N TRP A 6 7.09 -11.96 4.57
CA TRP A 6 8.02 -10.84 4.78
C TRP A 6 7.39 -9.82 5.76
N THR A 7 7.56 -10.03 7.06
CA THR A 7 6.95 -9.20 8.12
C THR A 7 7.83 -8.06 8.60
N ASN A 8 9.09 -7.96 8.16
CA ASN A 8 10.03 -6.98 8.71
C ASN A 8 10.48 -5.94 7.67
N PHE A 9 9.66 -4.92 7.45
CA PHE A 9 10.17 -3.58 7.21
C PHE A 9 10.43 -2.94 8.57
N PRO A 10 11.69 -2.71 9.00
CA PRO A 10 12.00 -2.21 10.34
C PRO A 10 11.58 -0.76 10.57
N ASN A 11 11.20 -0.03 9.52
CA ASN A 11 10.78 1.37 9.61
C ASN A 11 9.26 1.48 9.58
N ILE A 12 8.71 1.87 10.72
CA ILE A 12 7.29 2.15 10.87
C ILE A 12 6.99 3.57 10.36
N LYS A 13 7.11 3.77 9.05
CA LYS A 13 6.83 5.05 8.39
C LYS A 13 6.09 4.81 7.09
N ILE A 14 5.18 5.74 6.76
CA ILE A 14 4.52 5.79 5.46
C ILE A 14 5.57 6.12 4.40
N ILE A 15 5.58 5.35 3.33
CA ILE A 15 6.45 5.53 2.17
C ILE A 15 5.65 6.23 1.08
N ARG A 16 6.07 7.43 0.66
CA ARG A 16 5.46 8.09 -0.50
C ARG A 16 6.00 7.48 -1.79
N TRP A 17 5.10 6.88 -2.58
CA TRP A 17 5.45 6.24 -3.84
C TRP A 17 6.22 7.18 -4.78
N ASN A 18 5.76 8.43 -4.94
CA ASN A 18 6.41 9.42 -5.82
C ASN A 18 7.88 9.68 -5.43
N THR A 19 8.18 9.79 -4.13
CA THR A 19 9.54 10.02 -3.64
C THR A 19 10.42 8.79 -3.86
N LEU A 20 9.86 7.59 -3.67
CA LEU A 20 10.55 6.33 -3.94
C LEU A 20 10.90 6.21 -5.42
N CYS A 21 9.94 6.46 -6.32
CA CYS A 21 10.18 6.43 -7.76
C CYS A 21 11.25 7.47 -8.17
N SER A 22 11.11 8.72 -7.73
CA SER A 22 12.07 9.77 -8.07
C SER A 22 13.51 9.43 -7.67
N THR A 23 13.70 8.67 -6.59
CA THR A 23 15.03 8.33 -6.07
C THR A 23 15.58 7.03 -6.68
N TYR A 24 14.74 6.00 -6.80
CA TYR A 24 15.19 4.63 -7.06
C TYR A 24 14.73 4.06 -8.39
N GLU A 25 13.76 4.66 -9.08
CA GLU A 25 13.18 4.08 -10.30
C GLU A 25 14.24 3.83 -11.38
N LYS A 26 15.11 4.82 -11.64
CA LYS A 26 16.18 4.68 -12.64
C LYS A 26 17.11 3.50 -12.32
N THR A 27 17.52 3.38 -11.06
CA THR A 27 18.40 2.29 -10.61
C THR A 27 17.70 0.93 -10.68
N LEU A 28 16.43 0.85 -10.27
CA LEU A 28 15.66 -0.39 -10.26
C LEU A 28 15.34 -0.87 -11.67
N ARG A 29 14.91 0.02 -12.57
CA ARG A 29 14.61 -0.32 -13.96
C ARG A 29 15.84 -0.68 -14.80
N THR A 30 17.04 -0.31 -14.36
CA THR A 30 18.30 -0.77 -14.99
C THR A 30 18.54 -2.26 -14.72
N THR A 31 17.93 -2.82 -13.66
CA THR A 31 18.08 -4.25 -13.35
C THR A 31 17.18 -5.09 -14.26
N PRO A 32 17.60 -6.33 -14.62
CA PRO A 32 16.80 -7.22 -15.46
C PRO A 32 15.50 -7.69 -14.80
N PHE A 33 15.27 -7.38 -13.52
CA PHE A 33 14.09 -7.80 -12.79
C PHE A 33 12.90 -6.87 -12.96
N PHE A 34 13.15 -5.58 -13.24
CA PHE A 34 12.14 -4.52 -13.38
C PHE A 34 12.24 -3.82 -14.73
N ASP A 35 12.71 -4.54 -15.75
CA ASP A 35 12.78 -4.03 -17.12
C ASP A 35 11.38 -3.65 -17.60
N ALA A 36 11.24 -2.44 -18.15
CA ALA A 36 9.97 -1.93 -18.65
C ALA A 36 9.57 -2.58 -19.99
N SER A 37 10.53 -3.15 -20.73
CA SER A 37 10.29 -3.84 -21.98
C SER A 37 9.82 -5.28 -21.80
N ASP A 38 9.99 -5.86 -20.61
CA ASP A 38 9.51 -7.19 -20.26
C ASP A 38 8.16 -7.10 -19.53
N GLU A 39 7.19 -7.91 -19.98
CA GLU A 39 5.87 -8.02 -19.35
C GLU A 39 6.00 -8.42 -17.87
N LYS A 40 6.89 -9.36 -17.56
CA LYS A 40 7.14 -9.80 -16.18
C LYS A 40 7.84 -8.73 -15.34
N GLY A 41 8.67 -7.89 -15.97
CA GLY A 41 9.30 -6.75 -15.30
C GLY A 41 8.27 -5.70 -14.89
N GLN A 42 7.30 -5.43 -15.77
CA GLN A 42 6.18 -4.53 -15.48
C GLN A 42 5.22 -5.11 -14.42
N GLU A 43 4.95 -6.42 -14.45
CA GLU A 43 4.17 -7.11 -13.41
C GLU A 43 4.82 -6.95 -12.04
N ARG A 44 6.13 -7.21 -11.92
CA ARG A 44 6.88 -7.05 -10.67
C ARG A 44 6.91 -5.60 -10.17
N TRP A 45 6.97 -4.64 -11.09
CA TRP A 45 6.91 -3.22 -10.73
C TRP A 45 5.55 -2.84 -10.12
N ASN A 46 4.46 -3.35 -10.70
CA ASN A 46 3.12 -3.18 -10.16
C ASN A 46 2.98 -3.87 -8.79
N ASP A 47 3.53 -5.07 -8.63
CA ASP A 47 3.58 -5.78 -7.36
C ASP A 47 4.34 -5.00 -6.28
N LEU A 48 5.46 -4.34 -6.64
CA LEU A 48 6.19 -3.48 -5.73
C LEU A 48 5.31 -2.30 -5.27
N LYS A 49 4.59 -1.66 -6.18
CA LYS A 49 3.63 -0.59 -5.84
C LYS A 49 2.55 -1.10 -4.89
N ASN A 50 1.95 -2.25 -5.19
CA ASN A 50 0.91 -2.86 -4.36
C ASN A 50 1.43 -3.17 -2.95
N ARG A 51 2.66 -3.68 -2.82
CA ARG A 51 3.28 -3.94 -1.51
C ARG A 51 3.55 -2.67 -0.71
N VAL A 52 3.92 -1.57 -1.37
CA VAL A 52 4.07 -0.26 -0.71
C VAL A 52 2.73 0.24 -0.18
N VAL A 53 1.66 0.09 -0.96
CA VAL A 53 0.29 0.43 -0.54
C VAL A 53 -0.13 -0.41 0.66
N GLU A 54 0.04 -1.74 0.60
CA GLU A 54 -0.26 -2.64 1.72
C GLU A 54 0.49 -2.23 3.00
N HIS A 55 1.81 -2.00 2.88
CA HIS A 55 2.64 -1.58 4.00
C HIS A 55 2.10 -0.27 4.61
N ASN A 56 1.80 0.72 3.78
CA ASN A 56 1.27 2.00 4.26
C ASN A 56 -0.08 1.85 4.97
N ILE A 57 -1.00 1.04 4.44
CA ILE A 57 -2.30 0.78 5.09
C ILE A 57 -2.09 0.05 6.43
N ARG A 58 -1.17 -0.91 6.51
CA ARG A 58 -0.82 -1.58 7.76
C ARG A 58 -0.30 -0.57 8.79
N ILE A 59 0.60 0.33 8.40
CA ILE A 59 1.07 1.40 9.29
C ILE A 59 -0.09 2.29 9.71
N MET A 60 -0.94 2.74 8.78
CA MET A 60 -2.08 3.58 9.13
C MET A 60 -3.00 2.92 10.16
N SER A 61 -3.24 1.61 10.05
CA SER A 61 -4.06 0.87 11.01
C SER A 61 -3.49 0.81 12.43
N MET A 62 -2.16 0.95 12.57
CA MET A 62 -1.49 0.95 13.88
C MET A 62 -1.54 2.32 14.57
N TYR A 63 -1.53 3.42 13.81
CA TYR A 63 -1.40 4.78 14.37
C TYR A 63 -2.69 5.59 14.34
N TYR A 64 -3.56 5.37 13.35
CA TYR A 64 -4.82 6.08 13.24
C TYR A 64 -5.93 5.24 13.86
N THR A 65 -6.69 5.83 14.78
CA THR A 65 -7.96 5.25 15.23
C THR A 65 -9.06 5.49 14.18
N ARG A 66 -9.06 6.68 13.58
CA ARG A 66 -10.00 7.17 12.57
C ARG A 66 -9.29 8.04 11.54
N ILE A 67 -9.65 7.92 10.27
CA ILE A 67 -9.14 8.75 9.16
C ILE A 67 -10.24 8.95 8.11
N THR A 68 -10.23 10.06 7.38
CA THR A 68 -11.14 10.23 6.23
C THR A 68 -10.60 9.53 4.99
N MET A 69 -11.48 9.03 4.12
CA MET A 69 -11.10 8.35 2.88
C MET A 69 -10.25 9.26 1.99
N LYS A 70 -10.66 10.51 1.82
CA LYS A 70 -9.90 11.54 1.12
C LYS A 70 -8.47 11.71 1.65
N ARG A 71 -8.28 11.77 2.98
CA ARG A 71 -6.94 11.93 3.54
C ARG A 71 -6.10 10.67 3.33
N MET A 72 -6.73 9.50 3.43
CA MET A 72 -6.06 8.22 3.21
C MET A 72 -5.57 8.10 1.76
N SER A 73 -6.40 8.49 0.79
CA SER A 73 -6.05 8.44 -0.65
C SER A 73 -4.88 9.37 -1.00
N GLU A 74 -4.86 10.59 -0.44
CA GLU A 74 -3.73 11.53 -0.56
C GLU A 74 -2.42 10.95 -0.04
N LEU A 75 -2.45 10.24 1.09
CA LEU A 75 -1.25 9.66 1.70
C LEU A 75 -0.73 8.44 0.93
N LEU A 76 -1.63 7.68 0.31
CA LEU A 76 -1.29 6.52 -0.53
C LEU A 76 -0.93 6.92 -1.97
N GLY A 77 -1.35 8.10 -2.43
CA GLY A 77 -1.18 8.54 -3.81
C GLY A 77 -2.09 7.77 -4.79
N LEU A 78 -3.29 7.42 -4.33
CA LEU A 78 -4.32 6.71 -5.10
C LEU A 78 -5.60 7.56 -5.17
N SER A 79 -6.54 7.19 -6.04
CA SER A 79 -7.91 7.71 -5.96
C SER A 79 -8.65 7.18 -4.73
N GLU A 80 -9.75 7.81 -4.33
CA GLU A 80 -10.58 7.30 -3.22
C GLU A 80 -11.15 5.91 -3.52
N THR A 81 -11.55 5.64 -4.76
CA THR A 81 -12.05 4.33 -5.22
C THR A 81 -10.98 3.25 -5.10
N GLU A 82 -9.79 3.48 -5.65
CA GLU A 82 -8.67 2.52 -5.56
C GLU A 82 -8.22 2.31 -4.11
N THR A 83 -8.26 3.36 -3.29
CA THR A 83 -7.94 3.27 -1.86
C THR A 83 -8.93 2.36 -1.14
N GLU A 84 -10.21 2.51 -1.44
CA GLU A 84 -11.25 1.69 -0.84
C GLU A 84 -11.14 0.22 -1.25
N GLU A 85 -10.87 -0.05 -2.53
CA GLU A 85 -10.63 -1.40 -3.05
C GLU A 85 -9.41 -2.04 -2.37
N ALA A 86 -8.29 -1.32 -2.30
CA ALA A 86 -7.07 -1.80 -1.64
C ALA A 86 -7.32 -2.10 -0.15
N LEU A 87 -8.00 -1.19 0.56
CA LEU A 87 -8.37 -1.42 1.96
C LEU A 87 -9.29 -2.63 2.12
N SER A 88 -10.28 -2.77 1.24
CA SER A 88 -11.23 -3.89 1.28
C SER A 88 -10.54 -5.23 1.09
N GLN A 89 -9.60 -5.33 0.14
CA GLN A 89 -8.79 -6.54 -0.06
C GLN A 89 -7.97 -6.91 1.19
N LEU A 90 -7.42 -5.91 1.89
CA LEU A 90 -6.65 -6.13 3.13
C LEU A 90 -7.52 -6.53 4.32
N VAL A 91 -8.77 -6.07 4.37
CA VAL A 91 -9.75 -6.50 5.37
C VAL A 91 -10.20 -7.94 5.09
N VAL A 92 -10.52 -8.28 3.84
CA VAL A 92 -10.93 -9.64 3.45
C VAL A 92 -9.82 -10.66 3.69
N SER A 93 -8.57 -10.30 3.42
CA SER A 93 -7.40 -11.14 3.70
C SER A 93 -6.99 -11.18 5.18
N ALA A 94 -7.75 -10.51 6.06
CA ALA A 94 -7.49 -10.41 7.50
C ALA A 94 -6.12 -9.81 7.86
N VAL A 95 -5.51 -9.04 6.95
CA VAL A 95 -4.24 -8.35 7.18
C VAL A 95 -4.44 -7.12 8.08
N VAL A 96 -5.56 -6.43 7.91
CA VAL A 96 -5.94 -5.24 8.69
C VAL A 96 -7.39 -5.39 9.14
N ARG A 97 -7.70 -4.91 10.35
CA ARG A 97 -9.08 -4.75 10.81
C ARG A 97 -9.50 -3.31 10.62
N ALA A 98 -10.55 -3.08 9.84
CA ALA A 98 -11.11 -1.76 9.61
C ALA A 98 -12.62 -1.83 9.33
N LYS A 99 -13.32 -0.74 9.57
CA LYS A 99 -14.71 -0.51 9.14
C LYS A 99 -14.80 0.82 8.39
N ILE A 100 -15.56 0.84 7.30
CA ILE A 100 -15.74 2.01 6.45
C ILE A 100 -17.18 2.50 6.60
N ASP A 101 -17.33 3.75 7.02
CA ASP A 101 -18.57 4.52 6.88
C ASP A 101 -18.52 5.26 5.54
N ARG A 102 -19.10 4.64 4.51
CA ARG A 102 -19.08 5.18 3.14
C ARG A 102 -19.82 6.53 3.02
N PRO A 103 -21.05 6.71 3.55
CA PRO A 103 -21.73 8.01 3.49
C PRO A 103 -20.95 9.15 4.16
N ALA A 104 -20.30 8.88 5.30
CA ALA A 104 -19.47 9.87 5.98
C ALA A 104 -18.05 10.00 5.38
N GLY A 105 -17.62 9.04 4.56
CA GLY A 105 -16.27 8.99 3.98
C GLY A 105 -15.19 8.75 5.04
N VAL A 106 -15.45 7.92 6.04
CA VAL A 106 -14.60 7.75 7.22
C VAL A 106 -14.23 6.29 7.43
N VAL A 107 -12.97 6.03 7.72
CA VAL A 107 -12.42 4.72 8.06
C VAL A 107 -12.09 4.67 9.55
N HIS A 108 -12.53 3.62 10.22
CA HIS A 108 -12.23 3.30 11.62
C HIS A 108 -11.36 2.05 11.68
N PHE A 109 -10.15 2.14 12.24
CA PHE A 109 -9.23 1.00 12.42
C PHE A 109 -9.31 0.39 13.82
N ARG A 110 -9.76 1.16 14.82
CA ARG A 110 -10.03 0.64 16.16
C ARG A 110 -11.50 0.26 16.24
N ILE A 111 -11.75 -1.05 16.37
CA ILE A 111 -13.07 -1.64 16.65
C ILE A 111 -13.18 -1.85 18.15
#